data_AF-Q8UUN7-F1
#
_entry.id   AF-Q8UUN7-F1
#
_cell.length_a   1.000
_cell.length_b   1.000
_cell.length_c   1.000
_cell.angle_alpha   90.00
_cell.angle_beta   90.00
_cell.angle_gamma   90.00
#
_symmetry.space_group_name_H-M   'P 1'
#
loop_
_entity.id
_entity.type
_entity.pdbx_description
1 polymer ?
#
loop_
_entity_poly.entity_id
_entity_poly.type
_entity_poly.pdbx_seq_one_letter_code
_entity_poly.pdbx_strand_id
1 'polypeptide(L)' 'ARGLDHIAENILSYLDARSLCFAELVCKEWYRVTSDGMLWKKLIERMVRTDSLWRGLAERRG' A
#
# COMPACT_ATOMS: atom_id res chain seq x y z
N ALA A 1 -14.51 15.32 4.36
CA ALA A 1 -13.08 15.29 4.73
C ALA A 1 -12.41 16.61 4.31
N ARG A 2 -11.30 17.03 4.94
CA ARG A 2 -10.62 18.32 4.68
C ARG A 2 -9.72 18.33 3.43
N GLY A 3 -9.91 17.41 2.48
CA GLY A 3 -9.05 17.26 1.29
C GLY A 3 -7.60 16.83 1.60
N LEU A 4 -7.39 16.18 2.75
CA LEU A 4 -6.07 15.73 3.23
C LEU A 4 -5.82 14.24 2.96
N ASP A 5 -6.47 13.68 1.94
CA ASP A 5 -6.38 12.25 1.61
C ASP A 5 -4.92 11.81 1.38
N HIS A 6 -4.10 12.66 0.75
CA HIS A 6 -2.66 12.41 0.55
C HIS A 6 -1.87 12.22 1.86
N ILE A 7 -2.27 12.88 2.96
CA ILE A 7 -1.62 12.71 4.26
C ILE A 7 -1.99 11.35 4.85
N ALA A 8 -3.27 10.99 4.76
CA ALA A 8 -3.75 9.69 5.23
C ALA A 8 -3.09 8.54 4.46
N GLU A 9 -2.99 8.66 3.13
CA GLU A 9 -2.26 7.73 2.28
C GLU A 9 -0.78 7.62 2.69
N ASN A 10 -0.12 8.75 2.96
CA ASN A 10 1.28 8.75 3.37
C ASN A 10 1.47 8.02 4.71
N ILE A 11 0.59 8.24 5.69
CA ILE A 11 0.62 7.53 6.98
C ILE A 11 0.44 6.02 6.77
N LEU A 12 -0.60 5.60 6.03
CA LEU A 12 -0.89 4.19 5.82
C LEU A 12 0.15 3.50 4.93
N SER A 13 0.90 4.24 4.11
CA SER A 13 1.97 3.68 3.28
C SER A 13 3.09 3.00 4.10
N TYR A 14 3.26 3.33 5.38
CA TYR A 14 4.28 2.73 6.25
C TYR A 14 3.93 1.33 6.74
N LEU A 15 2.68 0.88 6.59
CA LEU A 15 2.26 -0.43 7.08
C LEU A 15 2.91 -1.57 6.26
N ASP A 16 3.13 -2.70 6.93
CA ASP A 16 3.42 -3.97 6.25
C ASP A 16 2.12 -4.60 5.70
N ALA A 17 2.24 -5.70 4.95
CA ALA A 17 1.09 -6.36 4.34
C ALA A 17 0.01 -6.77 5.37
N ARG A 18 0.42 -7.26 6.55
CA ARG A 18 -0.53 -7.73 7.57
C ARG A 18 -1.25 -6.56 8.23
N SER A 19 -0.52 -5.51 8.57
CA SER A 19 -1.09 -4.29 9.13
C SER A 19 -1.97 -3.56 8.12
N LEU A 20 -1.64 -3.61 6.82
CA LEU A 20 -2.48 -3.03 5.76
C LEU A 20 -3.81 -3.80 5.62
N CYS A 21 -3.79 -5.13 5.68
CA CYS A 21 -5.02 -5.93 5.79
C CYS A 21 -5.88 -5.53 7.00
N PHE A 22 -5.26 -5.32 8.17
CA PHE A 22 -6.01 -4.86 9.34
C PHE A 22 -6.55 -3.45 9.18
N ALA A 23 -5.81 -2.55 8.53
CA ALA A 23 -6.25 -1.18 8.23
C ALA A 23 -7.51 -1.15 7.38
N GLU A 24 -7.62 -2.03 6.36
CA GLU A 24 -8.83 -2.18 5.54
C GLU A 24 -10.08 -2.57 6.34
N LEU A 25 -9.89 -3.24 7.49
CA LEU A 25 -10.98 -3.75 8.32
C LEU A 25 -11.39 -2.80 9.47
N VAL A 26 -10.71 -1.67 9.63
CA VAL A 26 -11.02 -0.70 10.69
C VAL A 26 -12.39 -0.06 10.46
N CYS A 27 -12.62 0.49 9.26
CA CYS A 27 -13.91 1.05 8.86
C CYS A 27 -13.95 1.31 7.33
N LYS A 28 -15.14 1.68 6.82
CA LYS A 28 -15.35 1.99 5.39
C LYS A 28 -14.44 3.11 4.86
N GLU A 29 -14.13 4.11 5.68
CA GLU A 29 -13.27 5.21 5.25
C GLU A 29 -11.79 4.81 5.16
N TRP A 30 -11.31 3.97 6.08
CA TRP A 30 -9.95 3.42 5.99
C TRP A 30 -9.80 2.48 4.79
N TYR A 31 -10.82 1.67 4.52
CA TYR A 31 -10.90 0.89 3.29
C TYR A 31 -10.84 1.79 2.05
N ARG A 32 -11.65 2.85 2.00
CA ARG A 32 -11.67 3.81 0.89
C ARG A 32 -10.30 4.45 0.65
N VAL A 33 -9.62 4.93 1.71
CA VAL A 33 -8.27 5.51 1.60
C VAL A 33 -7.26 4.47 1.09
N THR A 34 -7.35 3.22 1.56
CA THR A 34 -6.45 2.14 1.13
C THR A 34 -6.64 1.78 -0.36
N SER A 35 -7.90 1.71 -0.79
CA SER A 35 -8.32 1.38 -2.15
C SER A 35 -8.01 2.52 -3.12
N ASP A 36 -8.56 3.72 -2.89
CA ASP A 36 -8.42 4.88 -3.77
C ASP A 36 -6.94 5.33 -3.86
N GLY A 37 -6.21 5.23 -2.75
CA GLY A 37 -4.78 5.55 -2.66
C GLY A 37 -3.86 4.47 -3.24
N MET A 38 -4.41 3.35 -3.73
CA MET A 38 -3.69 2.21 -4.30
C MET A 38 -2.56 1.68 -3.40
N LEU A 39 -2.80 1.59 -2.09
CA LEU A 39 -1.72 1.30 -1.12
C LEU A 39 -1.11 -0.09 -1.32
N TRP A 40 -1.88 -1.08 -1.78
CA TRP A 40 -1.33 -2.39 -2.16
C TRP A 40 -0.34 -2.31 -3.33
N LYS A 41 -0.64 -1.49 -4.34
CA LYS A 41 0.28 -1.24 -5.45
C LYS A 41 1.56 -0.58 -4.96
N LYS A 42 1.43 0.47 -4.14
CA LYS A 42 2.57 1.19 -3.54
C LYS A 42 3.42 0.28 -2.64
N LEU A 43 2.79 -0.63 -1.89
CA LEU A 43 3.48 -1.65 -1.10
C LEU A 43 4.33 -2.55 -1.99
N ILE A 44 3.75 -3.10 -3.07
CA ILE A 44 4.47 -3.97 -4.02
C ILE A 44 5.61 -3.19 -4.69
N GLU A 45 5.36 -1.97 -5.16
CA GLU A 45 6.39 -1.10 -5.76
C GLU A 45 7.54 -0.80 -4.78
N ARG A 46 7.24 -0.62 -3.50
CA ARG A 46 8.25 -0.49 -2.45
C ARG A 46 9.07 -1.77 -2.33
N MET A 47 8.40 -2.93 -2.23
CA MET A 47 9.08 -4.23 -2.13
C MET A 47 9.99 -4.49 -3.35
N VAL A 48 9.52 -4.25 -4.57
CA VAL A 48 10.32 -4.36 -5.81
C VAL A 48 11.54 -3.45 -5.79
N ARG A 49 11.41 -2.25 -5.21
CA ARG A 49 12.51 -1.29 -5.12
C ARG A 49 13.54 -1.69 -4.08
N THR A 50 13.12 -2.25 -2.94
CA THR A 50 14.00 -2.48 -1.77
C THR A 50 14.47 -3.91 -1.60
N ASP A 51 13.81 -4.89 -2.22
CA ASP A 51 14.10 -6.32 -2.06
C ASP A 51 14.45 -6.95 -3.42
N SER A 52 15.64 -7.55 -3.52
CA SER A 52 16.16 -8.15 -4.75
C SER A 52 15.33 -9.35 -5.23
N LEU A 53 14.71 -10.11 -4.32
CA LEU A 53 13.84 -11.23 -4.70
C LEU A 53 12.57 -10.70 -5.38
N TRP A 54 11.96 -9.67 -4.80
CA TRP A 54 10.78 -9.02 -5.38
C TRP A 54 11.12 -8.37 -6.73
N ARG A 55 12.28 -7.72 -6.83
CA ARG A 55 12.77 -7.17 -8.09
C ARG A 55 12.93 -8.25 -9.16
N GLY A 56 13.61 -9.34 -8.82
CA GLY A 56 13.80 -10.47 -9.72
C GLY A 56 12.47 -11.07 -10.17
N LEU A 57 11.49 -11.22 -9.28
CA LEU A 57 10.15 -11.72 -9.63
C LEU A 57 9.39 -10.77 -10.56
N ALA A 58 9.51 -9.45 -10.35
CA ALA A 58 8.83 -8.45 -11.18
C ALA A 58 9.45 -8.29 -12.58
N GLU A 59 10.76 -8.48 -12.71
CA GLU A 59 11.50 -8.33 -13.98
C GLU A 59 11.52 -9.62 -14.80
N ARG A 60 11.30 -10.78 -14.18
CA ARG A 60 11.19 -12.05 -14.89
C ARG A 60 9.96 -12.03 -15.78
N ARG A 61 10.18 -11.87 -17.09
CA ARG A 61 9.24 -12.34 -18.11
C ARG A 61 9.30 -13.86 -18.11
N GLY A 62 8.14 -14.50 -17.92
CA GLY A 62 7.99 -15.92 -18.21
C GLY A 62 8.37 -16.23 -19.64
#